data_AF-X8AHQ9-F1
#
_entry.id   AF-X8AHQ9-F1
#
_cell.length_a   1.000
_cell.length_b   1.000
_cell.length_c   1.000
_cell.angle_alpha   90.00
_cell.angle_beta   90.00
_cell.angle_gamma   90.00
#
_symmetry.space_group_name_H-M   'P 1'
#
loop_
_entity.id
_entity.type
_entity.pdbx_description
1 polymer ?
#
loop_
_entity_poly.entity_id
_entity_poly.type
_entity_poly.pdbx_seq_one_letter_code
_entity_poly.pdbx_strand_id
1 'polypeptide(L)'
;MPYGRILSRAWRIRWKPAQCHVQGLPEQFATYAKPIIDGTMTKAYTAITEASGGSDPARAIKLKAVRDGNAYVLNGSKMWISHAAEADWGVVYARTGEGVTAFRASLSKKTLQD
;
A
#
# COMPACT_ATOMS: atom_id res chain seq x y z
N MET A 1 -11.41 15.84 -4.11
CA MET A 1 -10.24 15.78 -5.01
C MET A 1 -9.68 14.36 -4.94
N PRO A 2 -9.67 13.54 -6.02
CA PRO A 2 -9.15 12.17 -5.91
C PRO A 2 -7.62 12.19 -6.03
N TYR A 3 -6.94 11.69 -5.00
CA TYR A 3 -5.49 11.46 -5.01
C TYR A 3 -5.22 9.97 -5.28
N GLY A 4 -4.29 9.69 -6.20
CA GLY A 4 -3.61 8.39 -6.33
C GLY A 4 -4.04 7.55 -7.53
N ARG A 5 -3.29 7.64 -8.64
CA ARG A 5 -3.29 6.62 -9.69
C ARG A 5 -2.34 5.50 -9.26
N ILE A 6 -2.83 4.29 -9.04
CA ILE A 6 -1.96 3.14 -8.73
C ILE A 6 -1.44 2.56 -10.04
N LEU A 7 -0.11 2.55 -10.18
CA LEU A 7 0.58 1.98 -11.32
C LEU A 7 0.48 0.45 -11.33
N SER A 8 0.34 -0.08 -12.54
CA SER A 8 0.10 -1.48 -12.94
C SER A 8 0.68 -2.55 -12.00
N ARG A 9 -0.14 -3.59 -11.77
CA ARG A 9 0.06 -4.80 -10.94
C ARG A 9 -0.24 -4.64 -9.45
N ALA A 10 -1.50 -4.88 -9.11
CA ALA A 10 -1.91 -5.24 -7.75
C ALA A 10 -1.72 -6.74 -7.51
N TRP A 11 -1.18 -7.09 -6.35
CA TRP A 11 -0.97 -8.47 -5.93
C TRP A 11 -1.97 -8.83 -4.83
N ARG A 12 -2.45 -10.08 -4.81
CA ARG A 12 -3.49 -10.57 -3.90
C ARG A 12 -2.85 -11.33 -2.74
N ILE A 13 -2.48 -10.65 -1.67
CA ILE A 13 -2.01 -11.29 -0.43
C ILE A 13 -3.17 -11.35 0.56
N ARG A 14 -3.55 -12.57 0.96
CA ARG A 14 -4.58 -12.81 1.99
C ARG A 14 -4.01 -12.41 3.36
N TRP A 15 -4.76 -11.59 4.09
CA TRP A 15 -4.44 -10.94 5.38
C TRP A 15 -3.42 -11.67 6.28
N LYS A 16 -2.19 -11.11 6.39
CA LYS A 16 -1.20 -11.34 7.47
C LYS A 16 -0.24 -10.12 7.56
N PRO A 17 -0.30 -9.28 8.61
CA PRO A 17 0.33 -7.95 8.62
C PRO A 17 1.87 -7.94 8.53
N ALA A 18 2.55 -9.00 8.98
CA ALA A 18 4.02 -9.10 8.90
C ALA A 18 4.53 -9.80 7.62
N GLN A 19 3.65 -10.41 6.82
CA GLN A 19 4.07 -11.40 5.82
C GLN A 19 4.13 -10.88 4.38
N CYS A 20 3.71 -9.65 4.07
CA CYS A 20 3.86 -9.15 2.69
C CYS A 20 5.32 -9.10 2.21
N HIS A 21 6.28 -8.92 3.13
CA HIS A 21 7.71 -8.98 2.84
C HIS A 21 8.27 -10.41 2.80
N VAL A 22 7.68 -11.35 3.55
CA VAL A 22 8.17 -12.73 3.72
C VAL A 22 7.52 -13.72 2.74
N GLN A 23 6.26 -13.46 2.35
CA GLN A 23 5.50 -14.25 1.37
C GLN A 23 5.50 -13.61 -0.02
N GLY A 24 6.28 -12.54 -0.21
CA GLY A 24 6.47 -11.96 -1.52
C GLY A 24 7.19 -12.94 -2.44
N LEU A 25 6.89 -12.90 -3.74
CA LEU A 25 7.66 -13.63 -4.75
C LEU A 25 9.14 -13.19 -4.67
N PRO A 26 10.12 -14.03 -5.03
CA PRO A 26 11.55 -13.68 -5.00
C PRO A 26 11.87 -12.36 -5.73
N GLU A 27 11.17 -12.08 -6.84
CA GLU A 27 11.23 -10.82 -7.58
C GLU A 27 10.81 -9.59 -6.74
N GLN A 28 9.87 -9.74 -5.82
CA GLN A 28 9.40 -8.68 -4.94
C GLN A 28 10.42 -8.40 -3.83
N PHE A 29 11.06 -9.43 -3.28
CA PHE A 29 12.16 -9.23 -2.35
C PHE A 29 13.29 -8.45 -3.01
N ALA A 30 13.72 -8.87 -4.20
CA ALA A 30 14.80 -8.22 -4.95
C ALA A 30 14.47 -6.76 -5.32
N THR A 31 13.21 -6.46 -5.61
CA THR A 31 12.80 -5.11 -6.06
C THR A 31 12.50 -4.14 -4.92
N TYR A 32 12.08 -4.62 -3.75
CA TYR A 32 11.54 -3.72 -2.70
C TYR A 32 12.20 -3.88 -1.33
N ALA A 33 12.51 -5.11 -0.92
CA ALA A 33 13.16 -5.36 0.36
C ALA A 33 14.67 -5.17 0.24
N LYS A 34 15.28 -5.78 -0.80
CA LYS A 34 16.72 -5.70 -1.04
C LYS A 34 17.22 -4.26 -1.18
N PRO A 35 16.56 -3.35 -1.92
CA PRO A 35 17.04 -1.96 -2.01
C PRO A 35 17.02 -1.20 -0.69
N ILE A 36 16.07 -1.50 0.21
CA ILE A 36 16.07 -0.93 1.57
C ILE A 36 17.24 -1.50 2.39
N ILE A 37 17.47 -2.81 2.30
CA ILE A 37 18.60 -3.48 2.99
C ILE A 37 19.95 -2.95 2.47
N ASP A 38 20.07 -2.76 1.17
CA ASP A 38 21.27 -2.23 0.50
C ASP A 38 21.43 -0.71 0.69
N GLY A 39 20.43 -0.02 1.27
CA GLY A 39 20.44 1.44 1.47
C GLY A 39 20.21 2.28 0.21
N THR A 40 19.81 1.66 -0.91
CA THR A 40 19.47 2.38 -2.16
C THR A 40 18.04 2.91 -2.18
N MET A 41 17.15 2.36 -1.35
CA MET A 41 15.88 2.96 -0.94
C MET A 41 15.94 3.33 0.53
N THR A 42 15.31 4.43 0.91
CA THR A 42 15.43 4.98 2.26
C THR A 42 14.34 4.46 3.18
N LYS A 43 13.07 4.50 2.76
CA LYS A 43 11.94 4.21 3.66
C LYS A 43 10.79 3.49 2.96
N ALA A 44 10.10 2.64 3.72
CA ALA A 44 8.81 2.08 3.36
C ALA A 44 7.76 2.44 4.41
N TYR A 45 6.49 2.52 4.00
CA TYR A 45 5.35 2.74 4.90
C TYR A 45 4.35 1.59 4.89
N THR A 46 3.61 1.47 5.98
CA THR A 46 2.48 0.55 6.11
C THR A 46 1.23 1.31 6.46
N ALA A 47 0.22 1.23 5.60
CA ALA A 47 -1.02 1.98 5.72
C ALA A 47 -2.22 1.08 6.01
N ILE A 48 -2.56 0.98 7.30
CA ILE A 48 -3.66 0.16 7.82
C ILE A 48 -4.77 1.07 8.36
N THR A 49 -4.45 1.91 9.33
CA THR A 49 -5.41 2.65 10.16
C THR A 49 -6.24 3.65 9.35
N GLU A 50 -7.52 3.70 9.69
CA GLU A 50 -8.51 4.64 9.16
C GLU A 50 -9.25 5.30 10.33
N ALA A 51 -9.97 6.40 10.07
CA ALA A 51 -10.82 7.05 11.07
C ALA A 51 -11.88 6.10 11.65
N SER A 52 -12.28 5.06 10.91
CA SER A 52 -13.20 4.01 11.34
C SER A 52 -12.61 2.99 12.32
N GLY A 53 -11.29 3.03 12.57
CA GLY A 53 -10.63 2.18 13.57
C GLY A 53 -9.32 1.55 13.09
N GLY A 54 -8.48 1.20 14.06
CA GLY A 54 -7.17 0.55 13.84
C GLY A 54 -7.02 -0.81 14.51
N SER A 55 -7.68 -1.07 15.63
CA SER A 55 -7.47 -2.30 16.43
C SER A 55 -7.99 -3.58 15.78
N ASP A 56 -9.05 -3.50 14.96
CA ASP A 56 -9.57 -4.60 14.13
C ASP A 56 -9.62 -4.18 12.65
N PRO A 57 -8.48 -4.23 11.93
CA PRO A 57 -8.42 -3.78 10.54
C PRO A 57 -9.33 -4.56 9.59
N ALA A 58 -9.55 -5.85 9.86
CA ALA A 58 -10.35 -6.72 9.00
C ALA A 58 -11.80 -6.20 8.90
N ARG A 59 -12.35 -5.69 10.01
CA ARG A 59 -13.68 -5.08 10.07
C ARG A 59 -13.69 -3.57 9.83
N ALA A 60 -12.67 -2.86 10.31
CA ALA A 60 -12.63 -1.40 10.31
C ALA A 60 -12.33 -0.79 8.93
N ILE A 61 -11.48 -1.42 8.11
CA ILE A 61 -11.05 -0.85 6.82
C ILE A 61 -12.24 -0.63 5.88
N LYS A 62 -12.40 0.61 5.42
CA LYS A 62 -13.41 1.08 4.48
C LYS A 62 -12.82 1.56 3.15
N LEU A 63 -11.51 1.88 3.08
CA LEU A 63 -10.82 2.21 1.82
C LEU A 63 -11.16 1.16 0.77
N LYS A 64 -11.78 1.57 -0.35
CA LYS A 64 -12.23 0.65 -1.40
C LYS A 64 -11.16 0.50 -2.45
N ALA A 65 -10.97 -0.73 -2.94
CA ALA A 65 -10.14 -1.04 -4.10
C ALA A 65 -11.02 -1.67 -5.17
N VAL A 66 -11.15 -1.00 -6.31
CA VAL A 66 -11.95 -1.45 -7.46
C VAL A 66 -11.02 -1.78 -8.62
N ARG A 67 -11.17 -2.95 -9.23
CA ARG A 67 -10.36 -3.35 -10.39
C ARG A 67 -10.74 -2.50 -11.60
N ASP A 68 -9.74 -1.93 -12.25
CA ASP A 68 -9.86 -1.12 -13.47
C ASP A 68 -8.78 -1.58 -14.46
N GLY A 69 -9.19 -2.33 -15.49
CA GLY A 69 -8.28 -2.99 -16.44
C GLY A 69 -7.25 -3.89 -15.76
N ASN A 70 -5.98 -3.51 -15.85
CA ASN A 70 -4.83 -4.22 -15.27
C ASN A 70 -4.36 -3.64 -13.92
N ALA A 71 -5.13 -2.71 -13.34
CA ALA A 71 -4.82 -2.03 -12.10
C ALA A 71 -6.01 -2.05 -11.12
N TYR A 72 -5.79 -1.51 -9.93
CA TYR A 72 -6.85 -1.23 -8.96
C TYR A 72 -6.86 0.26 -8.64
N VAL A 73 -8.03 0.86 -8.61
CA VAL A 73 -8.25 2.23 -8.16
C VAL A 73 -8.66 2.18 -6.70
N LEU A 74 -7.90 2.87 -5.84
CA LEU A 74 -8.17 2.98 -4.41
C LEU A 74 -8.88 4.30 -4.12
N ASN A 75 -9.96 4.25 -3.33
CA ASN A 75 -10.74 5.43 -2.97
C ASN A 75 -11.10 5.42 -1.47
N GLY A 76 -10.71 6.49 -0.78
CA GLY A 76 -10.89 6.72 0.65
C GLY A 76 -9.65 7.35 1.27
N SER A 77 -9.47 7.21 2.58
CA SER A 77 -8.39 7.85 3.33
C SER A 77 -7.74 6.90 4.32
N LYS A 78 -6.46 7.15 4.59
CA LYS A 78 -5.68 6.49 5.65
C LYS A 78 -5.25 7.54 6.68
N MET A 79 -5.02 7.11 7.91
CA MET A 79 -4.67 7.99 9.02
C MET A 79 -3.51 7.42 9.84
N TRP A 80 -2.63 8.28 10.36
CA TRP A 80 -1.49 7.88 11.21
C TRP A 80 -0.45 6.99 10.50
N ILE A 81 -0.10 7.35 9.27
CA ILE A 81 0.84 6.56 8.46
C ILE A 81 2.26 7.10 8.62
N SER A 82 3.04 6.44 9.46
CA SER A 82 4.44 6.79 9.68
C SER A 82 5.24 6.76 8.38
N HIS A 83 6.08 7.79 8.19
CA HIS A 83 6.98 7.95 7.04
C HIS A 83 6.31 8.00 5.66
N ALA A 84 4.98 8.12 5.57
CA ALA A 84 4.29 8.11 4.28
C ALA A 84 4.84 9.15 3.31
N ALA A 85 5.12 10.38 3.77
CA ALA A 85 5.61 11.45 2.90
C ALA A 85 7.04 11.21 2.35
N GLU A 86 7.87 10.47 3.09
CA GLU A 86 9.29 10.27 2.79
C GLU A 86 9.58 8.92 2.12
N ALA A 87 8.61 8.00 2.17
CA ALA A 87 8.79 6.64 1.74
C ALA A 87 8.80 6.49 0.21
N ASP A 88 9.71 5.66 -0.27
CA ASP A 88 9.85 5.32 -1.69
C ASP A 88 8.71 4.40 -2.15
N TRP A 89 8.21 3.57 -1.24
CA TRP A 89 7.09 2.68 -1.48
C TRP A 89 6.36 2.33 -0.18
N GLY A 90 5.20 1.69 -0.28
CA GLY A 90 4.55 1.14 0.89
C GLY A 90 3.44 0.15 0.55
N VAL A 91 2.83 -0.35 1.61
CA VAL A 91 1.70 -1.28 1.54
C VAL A 91 0.45 -0.59 2.06
N VAL A 92 -0.60 -0.58 1.26
CA VAL A 92 -1.91 -0.02 1.58
C VAL A 92 -2.92 -1.16 1.67
N TYR A 93 -3.59 -1.27 2.82
CA TYR A 93 -4.65 -2.26 2.99
C TYR A 93 -5.98 -1.67 2.55
N ALA A 94 -6.65 -2.29 1.59
CA ALA A 94 -7.93 -1.84 1.06
C ALA A 94 -8.91 -3.00 0.89
N ARG A 95 -10.20 -2.70 0.94
CA ARG A 95 -11.29 -3.66 0.78
C ARG A 95 -11.61 -3.87 -0.69
N THR A 96 -11.57 -5.13 -1.13
CA THR A 96 -12.09 -5.61 -2.40
C THR A 96 -13.41 -6.37 -2.16
N GLY A 97 -14.04 -6.86 -3.23
CA GLY A 97 -15.22 -7.72 -3.14
C GLY A 97 -14.99 -9.05 -2.38
N GLU A 98 -13.74 -9.39 -2.09
CA GLU A 98 -13.36 -10.65 -1.44
C GLU A 98 -12.76 -10.43 -0.03
N GLY A 99 -12.79 -9.20 0.47
CA GLY A 99 -12.25 -8.83 1.78
C GLY A 99 -11.09 -7.84 1.71
N VAL A 100 -10.36 -7.71 2.82
CA VAL A 100 -9.21 -6.79 2.90
C VAL A 100 -8.00 -7.42 2.21
N THR A 101 -7.42 -6.68 1.27
CA THR A 101 -6.25 -7.05 0.46
C THR A 101 -5.15 -6.01 0.66
N ALA A 102 -3.90 -6.46 0.70
CA ALA A 102 -2.73 -5.59 0.73
C ALA A 102 -2.31 -5.20 -0.70
N PHE A 103 -2.15 -3.90 -0.96
CA PHE A 103 -1.72 -3.35 -2.23
C PHE A 103 -0.38 -2.65 -2.07
N ARG A 104 0.56 -2.91 -2.97
CA ARG A 104 1.76 -2.07 -3.08
C ARG A 104 1.37 -0.74 -3.70
N ALA A 105 1.78 0.36 -3.08
CA ALA A 105 1.60 1.70 -3.61
C ALA A 105 2.92 2.49 -3.53
N SER A 106 3.33 3.05 -4.67
CA SER A 106 4.31 4.13 -4.73
C SER A 106 3.55 5.45 -4.74
N LEU A 107 3.90 6.38 -3.86
CA LEU A 107 3.34 7.72 -3.91
C LEU A 107 3.98 8.45 -5.09
N SER A 108 3.18 8.96 -6.02
CA SER A 108 3.71 9.89 -7.02
C SER A 108 4.10 11.15 -6.26
N LYS A 109 5.40 11.44 -6.16
CA LYS A 109 5.87 12.76 -5.75
C LYS A 109 5.37 13.74 -6.82
N LYS A 110 4.25 14.42 -6.56
CA LYS A 110 3.94 15.63 -7.32
C LYS A 110 4.99 16.63 -6.88
N THR A 111 5.95 16.92 -7.75
CA THR A 111 6.74 18.14 -7.63
C THR A 111 5.73 19.28 -7.61
N LEU A 112 5.56 19.94 -6.48
CA LEU A 112 4.94 21.25 -6.45
C LEU A 112 5.93 22.13 -7.21
N GLN A 113 5.65 22.38 -8.48
CA GLN A 113 6.28 23.49 -9.20
C GLN A 113 5.52 24.72 -8.74
N ASP A 114 6.25 25.57 -8.02
CA ASP A 114 5.83 26.93 -7.65
C ASP A 114 5.62 27.80 -8.89
#